data_AF-A0A441YFD6-F1
#
_entry.id   AF-A0A441YFD6-F1
#
_cell.length_a   1.000
_cell.length_b   1.000
_cell.length_c   1.000
_cell.angle_alpha   90.00
_cell.angle_beta   90.00
_cell.angle_gamma   90.00
#
_symmetry.space_group_name_H-M   'P 1'
#
loop_
_entity.id
_entity.type
_entity.pdbx_description
1 polymer ?
#
loop_
_entity_poly.entity_id
_entity_poly.type
_entity_poly.pdbx_seq_one_letter_code
_entity_poly.pdbx_strand_id
1 'polypeptide(L)' 'MAISARVPVPGSLIHHSDRGVQYACTTYSDILHGHGIQPSMSRVGNPYDNARAESFMKTLKQEEV' A
#
# COMPACT_ATOMS: atom_id res chain seq x y z
N MET A 1 14.74 2.96 2.45
CA MET A 1 13.34 2.57 2.16
C MET A 1 13.24 1.07 1.96
N ALA A 2 12.07 0.46 2.17
CA ALA A 2 11.89 -1.00 2.07
C ALA A 2 12.29 -1.57 0.69
N ILE A 3 12.00 -0.84 -0.40
CA ILE A 3 12.38 -1.22 -1.77
C ILE A 3 13.90 -1.36 -1.89
N SER A 4 14.68 -0.40 -1.38
CA SER A 4 16.15 -0.44 -1.41
C SER A 4 16.74 -1.57 -0.56
N ALA A 5 16.08 -1.92 0.56
CA ALA A 5 16.57 -2.95 1.47
C ALA A 5 16.23 -4.38 1.01
N ARG A 6 15.09 -4.55 0.32
CA ARG A 6 14.56 -5.87 -0.05
C ARG A 6 14.81 -6.25 -1.51
N VAL A 7 15.05 -5.28 -2.39
CA VAL A 7 15.37 -5.46 -3.82
C VAL A 7 14.47 -6.52 -4.48
N PRO A 8 13.14 -6.31 -4.49
CA PRO A 8 12.22 -7.31 -5.03
C PRO A 8 12.43 -7.48 -6.54
N VAL A 9 12.17 -8.70 -7.03
CA VAL A 9 12.18 -8.98 -8.46
C VAL A 9 11.09 -8.14 -9.14
N PRO A 10 11.38 -7.37 -10.21
CA PRO A 10 10.35 -6.62 -10.92
C PRO A 10 9.20 -7.51 -11.39
N GLY A 11 7.96 -7.04 -11.23
CA GLY A 11 6.74 -7.78 -11.57
C GLY A 11 6.28 -8.82 -10.54
N SER A 12 7.05 -9.04 -9.47
CA SER A 12 6.71 -10.06 -8.45
C SER A 12 5.75 -9.59 -7.36
N LEU A 13 5.48 -8.28 -7.27
CA LEU A 13 4.74 -7.67 -6.17
C LEU A 13 3.51 -6.90 -6.65
N ILE A 14 2.47 -6.95 -5.81
CA ILE A 14 1.32 -6.05 -5.86
C ILE A 14 1.35 -5.19 -4.59
N HIS A 15 1.26 -3.88 -4.76
CA HIS A 15 1.05 -2.95 -3.65
C HIS A 15 -0.42 -2.61 -3.55
N HIS A 16 -1.11 -3.12 -2.52
CA HIS A 16 -2.50 -2.79 -2.25
C HIS A 16 -2.61 -1.66 -1.23
N SER A 17 -3.46 -0.67 -1.51
CA SER A 17 -3.69 0.51 -0.67
C SER A 17 -5.17 0.90 -0.64
N ASP A 18 -5.56 1.74 0.31
CA ASP A 18 -6.85 2.44 0.23
C ASP A 18 -6.84 3.52 -0.86
N ARG A 19 -7.95 4.26 -1.00
CA ARG A 19 -8.09 5.34 -1.98
C ARG A 19 -7.58 6.71 -1.51
N GLY A 20 -6.71 6.75 -0.51
CA GLY A 20 -6.13 7.98 0.00
C GLY A 20 -5.41 8.77 -1.09
N VAL A 21 -5.51 10.10 -1.05
CA VAL A 21 -4.92 11.01 -2.06
C VAL A 21 -3.42 10.80 -2.25
N GLN A 22 -2.71 10.41 -1.20
CA GLN A 22 -1.28 10.09 -1.25
C GLN A 22 -0.97 8.87 -2.13
N TYR A 23 -1.85 7.87 -2.13
CA TYR A 23 -1.68 6.64 -2.92
C TYR A 23 -2.22 6.81 -4.34
N ALA A 24 -3.19 7.70 -4.52
CA ALA A 24 -3.78 8.03 -5.82
C ALA A 24 -2.94 9.01 -6.65
N CYS A 25 -1.91 9.64 -6.07
CA CYS A 25 -1.13 10.66 -6.77
C CYS A 25 -0.14 10.04 -7.77
N THR A 26 0.16 10.79 -8.82
CA THR A 26 1.06 10.36 -9.90
C THR A 26 2.45 10.06 -9.37
N THR A 27 3.02 10.93 -8.54
CA THR A 27 4.37 10.74 -7.98
C THR A 27 4.53 9.41 -7.26
N TYR A 28 3.52 8.99 -6.49
CA TYR A 28 3.55 7.71 -5.79
C TYR A 28 3.42 6.52 -6.75
N SER A 29 2.47 6.60 -7.68
CA SER A 29 2.24 5.56 -8.69
C SER A 29 3.47 5.35 -9.58
N ASP A 30 4.15 6.44 -9.97
CA ASP A 30 5.36 6.39 -10.79
C ASP A 30 6.51 5.66 -10.08
N ILE A 31 6.66 5.84 -8.76
CA ILE A 31 7.66 5.09 -7.98
C ILE A 31 7.36 3.59 -8.03
N LEU A 32 6.10 3.19 -7.87
CA LEU A 32 5.71 1.78 -7.92
C LEU A 32 6.00 1.17 -9.30
N HIS A 33 5.57 1.84 -10.36
CA HIS A 33 5.82 1.40 -11.74
C HIS A 33 7.31 1.36 -12.07
N GLY A 34 8.10 2.34 -11.63
CA GLY A 34 9.55 2.38 -11.82
C GLY A 34 10.29 1.19 -11.18
N HIS A 35 9.69 0.55 -10.18
CA HIS A 35 10.20 -0.66 -9.55
C HIS A 35 9.49 -1.95 -9.99
N GLY A 36 8.61 -1.88 -10.99
CA GLY A 36 7.85 -3.03 -11.47
C GLY A 36 6.85 -3.57 -10.44
N ILE A 37 6.35 -2.72 -9.54
CA ILE A 37 5.33 -3.08 -8.54
C ILE A 37 3.97 -2.66 -9.08
N GLN A 38 3.03 -3.59 -9.11
CA GLN A 38 1.68 -3.31 -9.60
C GLN A 38 0.85 -2.61 -8.50
N PRO A 39 0.39 -1.36 -8.69
CA PRO A 39 -0.53 -0.74 -7.75
C PRO A 39 -1.92 -1.38 -7.82
N SER A 40 -2.56 -1.50 -6.66
CA SER A 40 -3.94 -1.94 -6.48
C SER A 40 -4.58 -1.07 -5.40
N MET A 41 -5.82 -0.63 -5.61
CA MET A 41 -6.53 0.23 -4.66
C MET A 41 -7.89 -0.36 -4.30
N SER A 42 -8.37 -0.08 -3.09
CA SER A 42 -9.72 -0.45 -2.66
C SER A 42 -10.81 0.06 -3.61
N ARG A 43 -11.91 -0.68 -3.70
CA ARG A 43 -13.09 -0.27 -4.47
C ARG A 43 -13.79 0.92 -3.80
N VAL A 44 -14.42 1.75 -4.61
CA VAL A 44 -15.23 2.88 -4.12
C VAL A 44 -16.36 2.34 -3.25
N GLY A 45 -16.52 2.89 -2.04
CA GLY A 45 -17.58 2.52 -1.11
C GLY A 45 -17.41 1.16 -0.44
N ASN A 46 -16.24 0.51 -0.53
CA ASN A 46 -16.00 -0.79 0.09
C ASN A 46 -14.87 -0.74 1.15
N PRO A 47 -15.21 -0.57 2.45
CA PRO A 47 -14.21 -0.53 3.51
C PRO A 47 -13.54 -1.90 3.77
N TYR A 48 -14.15 -3.01 3.34
CA TYR A 48 -13.62 -4.34 3.63
C TYR A 48 -12.31 -4.66 2.89
N ASP A 49 -12.07 -3.99 1.75
CA ASP A 49 -10.83 -4.17 0.98
C ASP A 49 -9.58 -3.75 1.81
N ASN A 50 -9.72 -2.79 2.74
CA ASN A 50 -8.63 -2.29 3.58
C ASN A 50 -8.67 -2.78 5.05
N ALA A 51 -9.69 -3.56 5.43
CA ALA A 51 -9.97 -3.89 6.84
C ALA A 51 -8.80 -4.59 7.57
N ARG A 52 -8.00 -5.38 6.86
CA ARG A 52 -6.79 -6.01 7.41
C ARG A 52 -5.75 -4.98 7.85
N ALA A 53 -5.48 -3.98 7.00
CA ALA A 53 -4.50 -2.94 7.27
C ALA A 53 -4.97 -2.05 8.43
N GLU A 54 -6.26 -1.69 8.45
CA GLU A 54 -6.86 -0.91 9.53
C GLU A 54 -6.83 -1.63 10.88
N SER A 55 -7.16 -2.93 10.88
CA SER A 55 -7.10 -3.76 12.09
C SER A 55 -5.68 -3.82 12.66
N PHE A 56 -4.68 -4.06 11.80
CA PHE A 56 -3.28 -4.07 12.21
C PHE A 56 -2.83 -2.73 12.81
N MET A 57 -3.14 -1.62 12.13
CA MET A 57 -2.79 -0.28 12.62
C MET A 57 -3.54 0.07 13.91
N LYS A 58 -4.77 -0.40 14.09
CA LYS A 58 -5.52 -0.25 15.35
C LYS A 58 -4.82 -0.99 16.48
N THR A 59 -4.40 -2.23 16.26
CA THR A 59 -3.64 -3.00 17.27
C THR A 59 -2.37 -2.26 17.68
N LEU A 60 -1.57 -1.79 16.71
CA LEU A 60 -0.35 -1.03 17.01
C LEU A 60 -0.63 0.22 17.86
N LYS A 61 -1.66 1.00 17.51
CA LYS A 61 -2.04 2.20 18.28
C LYS A 61 -2.55 1.88 19.67
N GLN A 62 -3.15 0.70 19.87
CA GLN A 62 -3.65 0.28 21.17
C GLN A 62 -2.52 -0.21 22.08
N GLU A 63 -1.50 -0.86 21.52
CA GLU A 63 -0.34 -1.36 22.26
C GLU A 63 0.71 -0.27 22.55
N GLU A 64 0.69 0.83 21.79
CA GLU A 64 1.56 1.99 22.02
C GLU A 64 1.10 2.89 23.21
N VAL A 65 -0.13 2.68 23.70
CA VAL A 65 -0.74 3.44 24.82
C VAL A 65 -0.50 2.77 26.17
#